data_AF-A0A2V8NYW5-F1
#
_entry.id   AF-A0A2V8NYW5-F1
#
_cell.length_a   1.000
_cell.length_b   1.000
_cell.length_c   1.000
_cell.angle_alpha   90.00
_cell.angle_beta   90.00
_cell.angle_gamma   90.00
#
_symmetry.space_group_name_H-M   'P 1'
#
loop_
_entity.id
_entity.type
_entity.pdbx_description
1 polymer ?
#
loop_
_entity_poly.entity_id
_entity_poly.type
_entity_poly.pdbx_seq_one_letter_code
_entity_poly.pdbx_strand_id
1 'polypeptide(L)'
;MMRRLPAINKLSICLGGLKQVEIDKDKVRTQDEEAEPAPIDEVEARVEAEMKQIEGRAKKRVAQGLQDKDLEREARELETEGKEDLDEAREK
;
A
#
# COMPACT_ATOMS: atom_id res chain seq x y z
N MET A 1 -27.96 -13.75 -44.22
CA MET A 1 -28.49 -13.36 -42.89
C MET A 1 -27.47 -13.78 -41.83
N MET A 2 -26.61 -12.86 -41.39
CA MET A 2 -25.65 -13.13 -40.32
C MET A 2 -26.37 -12.99 -38.97
N ARG A 3 -26.46 -14.09 -38.21
CA ARG A 3 -26.98 -14.08 -36.83
C ARG A 3 -25.91 -13.46 -35.95
N ARG A 4 -26.17 -12.26 -35.42
CA ARG A 4 -25.35 -11.65 -34.35
C ARG A 4 -25.45 -12.56 -33.12
N LEU A 5 -24.32 -13.11 -32.69
CA LEU A 5 -24.23 -13.85 -31.44
C LEU A 5 -24.44 -12.86 -30.27
N PRO A 6 -25.26 -13.20 -29.26
CA PRO A 6 -25.43 -12.34 -28.09
C PRO A 6 -24.12 -12.27 -27.29
N ALA A 7 -23.74 -11.06 -26.87
CA ALA A 7 -22.60 -10.83 -26.00
C ALA A 7 -22.81 -11.61 -24.68
N ILE A 8 -21.91 -12.56 -24.40
CA ILE A 8 -21.95 -13.34 -23.17
C ILE A 8 -21.39 -12.44 -22.06
N ASN A 9 -22.27 -11.79 -21.28
CA ASN A 9 -21.89 -10.88 -20.19
C ASN A 9 -21.55 -11.59 -18.87
N LYS A 10 -21.41 -12.93 -18.87
CA LYS A 10 -21.13 -13.74 -17.69
C LYS A 10 -19.71 -14.31 -17.74
N LEU A 11 -18.92 -14.08 -16.69
CA LEU A 11 -17.64 -14.76 -16.49
C LEU A 11 -17.86 -15.95 -15.55
N SER A 12 -17.46 -17.14 -15.96
CA SER A 12 -17.44 -18.34 -15.11
C SER A 12 -16.00 -18.64 -14.74
N ILE A 13 -15.69 -18.61 -13.44
CA ILE A 13 -14.38 -18.96 -12.91
C ILE A 13 -14.50 -20.31 -12.21
N CYS A 14 -13.66 -21.27 -12.60
CA CYS A 14 -13.57 -22.59 -11.97
C CYS A 14 -12.45 -22.58 -10.92
N LEU A 15 -12.80 -22.44 -9.64
CA LEU A 15 -11.88 -22.74 -8.54
C LEU A 15 -11.98 -24.24 -8.23
N GLY A 16 -10.83 -24.90 -8.11
CA GLY A 16 -10.72 -26.36 -7.98
C GLY A 16 -11.59 -26.92 -6.85
N GLY A 17 -12.62 -27.68 -7.23
CA GLY A 17 -13.56 -28.31 -6.30
C GLY A 17 -14.93 -27.62 -6.21
N LEU A 18 -15.75 -27.82 -7.26
CA LEU A 18 -17.22 -27.74 -7.25
C LEU A 18 -17.85 -26.51 -6.55
N LYS A 19 -17.75 -25.34 -7.18
CA LYS A 19 -18.79 -24.27 -7.17
C LYS A 19 -18.50 -23.33 -8.33
N GLN A 20 -19.37 -23.33 -9.35
CA GLN A 20 -19.35 -22.28 -10.36
C GLN A 20 -19.83 -20.99 -9.70
N VAL A 21 -18.94 -20.01 -9.57
CA VAL A 21 -19.32 -18.65 -9.21
C VAL A 21 -19.67 -17.94 -10.52
N GLU A 22 -20.96 -17.63 -10.69
CA GLU A 22 -21.41 -16.77 -11.79
C GLU A 22 -21.22 -15.30 -11.35
N ILE A 23 -20.25 -14.62 -11.96
CA ILE A 23 -20.02 -13.20 -11.73
C ILE A 23 -20.84 -12.41 -12.75
N ASP A 24 -21.76 -11.60 -12.26
CA ASP A 24 -22.51 -10.61 -13.04
C ASP A 24 -21.61 -9.40 -13.30
N LYS A 25 -21.00 -9.33 -14.50
CA LYS A 25 -20.02 -8.31 -14.84
C LYS A 25 -20.56 -6.89 -14.76
N ASP A 26 -21.87 -6.71 -14.94
CA ASP A 26 -22.52 -5.40 -14.85
C ASP A 26 -22.66 -4.89 -13.40
N LYS A 27 -22.33 -5.75 -12.41
CA LYS A 27 -22.34 -5.43 -10.97
C LYS A 27 -20.95 -5.50 -10.34
N VAL A 28 -19.92 -5.85 -11.11
CA VAL A 28 -18.54 -5.81 -10.64
C VAL A 28 -18.10 -4.35 -10.67
N ARG A 29 -17.70 -3.82 -9.51
CA ARG A 29 -16.97 -2.57 -9.45
C ARG A 29 -15.49 -2.85 -9.33
N THR A 30 -14.68 -2.11 -10.07
CA THR A 30 -13.22 -2.20 -9.94
C THR A 30 -12.71 -1.19 -8.93
N GLN A 31 -11.52 -1.45 -8.38
CA GLN A 31 -10.86 -0.52 -7.47
C GLN A 31 -10.68 0.88 -8.07
N ASP A 32 -10.39 0.94 -9.38
CA ASP A 32 -10.32 2.19 -10.16
C ASP A 32 -11.65 2.95 -10.21
N GLU A 33 -12.79 2.24 -10.19
CA GLU A 33 -14.13 2.84 -10.17
C GLU A 33 -14.52 3.36 -8.78
N GLU A 34 -13.89 2.85 -7.72
CA GLU A 34 -14.14 3.25 -6.33
C GLU A 34 -13.10 4.27 -5.81
N ALA A 35 -12.10 4.62 -6.63
CA ALA A 35 -10.99 5.52 -6.28
C ALA A 35 -10.27 5.11 -4.98
N GLU A 36 -10.27 3.81 -4.67
CA GLU A 36 -9.57 3.26 -3.53
C GLU A 36 -8.08 3.11 -3.88
N PRO A 37 -7.15 3.46 -2.98
CA PRO A 37 -5.72 3.26 -3.20
C PRO A 37 -5.43 1.77 -3.42
N ALA A 38 -4.44 1.46 -4.26
CA ALA A 38 -4.07 0.07 -4.45
C ALA A 38 -3.55 -0.48 -3.11
N PRO A 39 -3.83 -1.75 -2.74
CA PRO A 39 -3.39 -2.28 -1.46
C PRO A 39 -1.87 -2.30 -1.30
N ILE A 40 -1.14 -2.22 -2.42
CA ILE A 40 0.33 -2.09 -2.43
C ILE A 40 0.78 -0.70 -1.98
N ASP A 41 0.04 0.36 -2.34
CA ASP A 41 0.38 1.74 -2.01
C ASP A 41 0.32 1.97 -0.49
N GLU A 42 -0.66 1.36 0.19
CA GLU A 42 -0.78 1.39 1.65
C GLU A 42 0.39 0.68 2.36
N VAL A 43 0.89 -0.40 1.77
CA VAL A 43 2.02 -1.17 2.32
C VAL A 43 3.33 -0.43 2.09
N GLU A 44 3.51 0.16 0.90
CA GLU A 44 4.70 0.96 0.57
C GLU A 44 4.84 2.16 1.51
N ALA A 45 3.76 2.90 1.76
CA ALA A 45 3.75 4.03 2.69
C ALA A 45 4.17 3.62 4.11
N ARG A 46 3.66 2.48 4.61
CA ARG A 46 4.05 1.96 5.93
C ARG A 46 5.52 1.57 5.98
N VAL A 47 6.01 0.88 4.96
CA VAL A 47 7.43 0.44 4.90
C VAL A 47 8.35 1.65 4.85
N GLU A 48 8.03 2.66 4.05
CA GLU A 48 8.81 3.89 3.97
C GLU A 48 8.90 4.60 5.32
N ALA A 49 7.77 4.73 6.03
CA ALA A 49 7.72 5.34 7.35
C ALA A 49 8.51 4.55 8.41
N GLU A 50 8.42 3.20 8.40
CA GLU A 50 9.24 2.34 9.26
C GLU A 50 10.73 2.48 8.98
N MET A 51 11.12 2.51 7.70
CA MET A 51 12.51 2.67 7.29
C MET A 51 13.10 4.01 7.73
N LYS A 52 12.33 5.09 7.60
CA LYS A 52 12.72 6.43 8.06
C LYS A 52 12.97 6.47 9.57
N GLN A 53 12.12 5.81 10.36
CA GLN A 53 12.33 5.67 11.80
C GLN A 53 13.60 4.86 12.13
N ILE A 54 13.86 3.76 11.41
CA ILE A 54 15.06 2.94 11.60
C ILE A 54 16.31 3.75 11.23
N GLU A 55 16.27 4.50 10.14
CA GLU A 55 17.36 5.36 9.70
C GLU A 55 17.67 6.44 10.76
N GLY A 56 16.66 7.17 11.23
CA GLY A 56 16.84 8.17 12.29
C GLY A 56 17.52 7.57 13.54
N ARG A 57 17.09 6.38 13.98
CA ARG A 57 17.72 5.69 15.12
C ARG A 57 19.16 5.29 14.84
N ALA A 58 19.46 4.78 13.66
CA ALA A 58 20.82 4.40 13.28
C ALA A 58 21.73 5.64 13.21
N LYS A 59 21.25 6.70 12.57
CA LYS A 59 21.96 7.98 12.43
C LYS A 59 22.22 8.63 13.78
N LYS A 60 21.28 8.56 14.73
CA LYS A 60 21.48 8.99 16.11
C LYS A 60 22.62 8.25 16.82
N ARG A 61 22.72 6.93 16.64
CA ARG A 61 23.81 6.13 17.21
C ARG A 61 25.17 6.53 16.61
N VAL A 62 25.22 6.75 15.30
CA VAL A 62 26.43 7.22 14.61
C VAL A 62 26.81 8.62 15.09
N ALA A 63 25.85 9.54 15.16
CA ALA A 63 26.03 10.90 15.66
C ALA A 63 26.62 10.90 17.08
N GLN A 64 26.08 10.09 17.98
CA GLN A 64 26.58 9.96 19.35
C GLN A 64 28.01 9.42 19.40
N GLY A 65 28.34 8.44 18.54
CA GLY A 65 29.69 7.90 18.43
C GLY A 65 30.70 8.92 17.88
N LEU A 66 30.27 9.78 16.96
CA LEU A 66 31.09 10.84 16.37
C LEU A 66 31.07 12.15 17.16
N GLN A 67 30.19 12.27 18.16
CA GLN A 67 29.87 13.52 18.86
C GLN A 67 29.43 14.66 17.91
N ASP A 68 28.76 14.28 16.83
CA ASP A 68 28.28 15.21 15.79
C ASP A 68 26.86 15.70 16.10
N LYS A 69 26.73 16.98 16.43
CA LYS A 69 25.45 17.60 16.80
C LYS A 69 24.53 17.86 15.61
N ASP A 70 25.08 18.06 14.42
CA ASP A 70 24.29 18.30 13.22
C ASP A 70 23.67 16.98 12.76
N LEU A 71 24.45 15.90 12.79
CA LEU A 71 23.95 14.55 12.51
C LEU A 71 22.93 14.09 13.56
N GLU A 72 23.08 14.48 14.82
CA GLU A 72 22.10 14.17 15.87
C GLU A 72 20.77 14.92 15.67
N ARG A 73 20.83 16.17 15.17
CA ARG A 73 19.63 16.95 14.84
C ARG A 73 18.88 16.32 13.68
N GLU A 74 19.57 16.01 12.59
CA GLU A 74 19.01 15.35 11.41
C GLU A 74 18.39 13.98 11.76
N ALA A 75 19.05 13.22 12.63
CA ALA A 75 18.53 11.95 13.12
C ALA A 75 17.20 12.09 13.89
N ARG A 76 17.01 13.18 14.64
CA ARG A 76 15.76 13.45 15.37
C ARG A 76 14.63 13.89 14.44
N GLU A 77 14.97 14.66 13.40
CA GLU A 77 14.02 15.06 12.36
C GLU A 77 13.47 13.82 11.64
N LEU A 78 14.35 12.92 11.17
CA LEU A 78 13.96 11.65 10.54
C LEU A 78 13.11 10.75 11.46
N GLU A 79 13.46 10.66 12.75
CA GLU A 79 12.70 9.87 13.72
C GLU A 79 11.29 10.45 13.97
N THR A 80 11.16 11.77 13.92
CA THR A 80 9.88 12.49 14.12
C THR A 80 9.00 12.34 12.89
N GLU A 81 9.55 12.64 11.71
CA GLU A 81 8.85 12.55 10.43
C GLU A 81 8.36 11.11 10.18
N GLY A 82 9.23 10.11 10.39
CA GLY A 82 8.83 8.70 10.23
C GLY A 82 7.76 8.26 11.23
N LYS A 83 7.65 8.93 12.38
CA LYS A 83 6.58 8.66 13.35
C LYS A 83 5.26 9.30 12.91
N GLU A 84 5.30 10.54 12.43
CA GLU A 84 4.13 11.24 11.87
C GLU A 84 3.58 10.47 10.65
N ASP A 85 4.46 10.05 9.74
CA ASP A 85 4.10 9.24 8.56
C ASP A 85 3.47 7.90 8.97
N LEU A 86 3.98 7.25 10.04
CA LEU A 86 3.41 6.01 10.57
C LEU A 86 2.04 6.21 11.22
N ASP A 87 1.85 7.32 11.91
CA ASP A 87 0.57 7.64 12.55
C ASP A 87 -0.48 7.98 11.46
N GLU A 88 -0.12 8.72 10.41
CA GLU A 88 -1.00 8.96 9.25
C GLU A 88 -1.35 7.66 8.52
N ALA A 89 -0.38 6.78 8.28
CA ALA A 89 -0.59 5.50 7.61
C ALA A 89 -1.43 4.50 8.44
N ARG A 90 -1.64 4.77 9.73
CA ARG A 90 -2.51 3.98 10.62
C ARG A 90 -3.93 4.55 10.74
N GLU A 91 -4.08 5.84 10.50
CA GLU A 91 -5.38 6.54 10.56
C GLU A 91 -6.16 6.46 9.23
N LYS A 92 -5.50 6.07 8.14
CA LYS A 92 -6.13 5.66 6.87
C LYS A 92 -6.63 4.22 6.94
#